data_AF-A0A2A5GZB2-F1
#
_entry.id   AF-A0A2A5GZB2-F1
#
_cell.length_a   1.000
_cell.length_b   1.000
_cell.length_c   1.000
_cell.angle_alpha   90.00
_cell.angle_beta   90.00
_cell.angle_gamma   90.00
#
_symmetry.space_group_name_H-M   'P 1'
#
loop_
_entity.id
_entity.type
_entity.pdbx_description
1 polymer ?
#
loop_
_entity_poly.entity_id
_entity_poly.type
_entity_poly.pdbx_seq_one_letter_code
_entity_poly.pdbx_strand_id
1 'polypeptide(L)' 'MHKNYSQLSLNERRTIYKLLEVGKSKTDIAHQIGRHRSTIFREVRRNSFYLAEDQ' A
#
# COMPACT_ATOMS: atom_id res chain seq x y z
N MET A 1 -4.23 10.59 23.16
CA MET A 1 -4.68 10.57 21.75
C MET A 1 -4.39 9.18 21.19
N HIS A 2 -5.39 8.29 21.16
CA HIS A 2 -5.22 6.92 20.65
C HIS A 2 -4.89 6.99 19.15
N LYS A 3 -3.66 6.64 18.76
CA LYS A 3 -3.36 6.35 17.35
C LYS A 3 -4.05 5.03 17.05
N ASN A 4 -5.23 5.06 16.44
CA ASN A 4 -5.89 3.88 15.89
C ASN A 4 -5.00 3.31 14.80
N TYR A 5 -4.07 2.43 15.21
CA TYR A 5 -3.10 1.81 14.33
C TYR A 5 -3.82 0.73 13.53
N SER A 6 -4.49 1.15 12.46
CA SER A 6 -5.18 0.23 11.57
C SER A 6 -4.14 -0.32 10.59
N GLN A 7 -3.59 -1.48 10.95
CA GLN A 7 -2.72 -2.25 10.05
C GLN A 7 -3.49 -2.60 8.78
N LEU A 8 -2.80 -2.58 7.63
CA LEU A 8 -3.38 -3.13 6.41
C LEU A 8 -3.49 -4.64 6.57
N SER A 9 -4.68 -5.18 6.34
CA SER A 9 -4.89 -6.62 6.20
C SER A 9 -4.12 -7.15 4.99
N LEU A 10 -3.88 -8.47 4.97
CA LEU A 10 -3.24 -9.12 3.83
C LEU A 10 -4.03 -8.90 2.52
N ASN A 11 -5.36 -8.86 2.60
CA ASN A 11 -6.22 -8.64 1.45
C ASN A 11 -6.09 -7.22 0.90
N GLU A 12 -6.03 -6.21 1.78
CA GLU A 12 -5.78 -4.82 1.37
C GLU A 12 -4.40 -4.69 0.72
N ARG A 13 -3.36 -5.31 1.30
CA ARG A 13 -2.02 -5.31 0.70
C ARG A 13 -2.01 -5.92 -0.70
N ARG A 14 -2.61 -7.10 -0.88
CA ARG A 14 -2.75 -7.74 -2.20
C ARG A 14 -3.51 -6.86 -3.19
N THR A 15 -4.58 -6.22 -2.74
CA THR A 15 -5.38 -5.31 -3.58
C THR A 15 -4.55 -4.10 -4.02
N ILE A 16 -3.75 -3.52 -3.13
CA ILE A 16 -2.84 -2.41 -3.45
C ILE A 16 -1.89 -2.81 -4.58
N TYR A 17 -1.20 -3.96 -4.46
CA TYR A 17 -0.23 -4.39 -5.48
C TYR A 17 -0.89 -4.75 -6.81
N LYS A 18 -2.03 -5.45 -6.79
CA LYS A 18 -2.79 -5.75 -8.01
C LYS A 18 -3.21 -4.48 -8.76
N LEU A 19 -3.64 -3.45 -8.03
CA LEU A 19 -4.02 -2.17 -8.66
C LEU A 19 -2.80 -1.40 -9.19
N LEU A 20 -1.65 -1.50 -8.52
CA LEU A 20 -0.38 -0.93 -9.00
C LEU A 20 0.10 -1.61 -10.28
N GLU A 21 -0.01 -2.94 -10.39
CA GLU A 21 0.33 -3.70 -11.60
C GLU A 21 -0.52 -3.28 -12.80
N VAL A 22 -1.79 -2.94 -12.57
CA VAL A 22 -2.70 -2.41 -13.60
C VAL A 22 -2.43 -0.91 -13.90
N GLY A 23 -1.45 -0.29 -13.25
CA GLY A 23 -1.04 1.09 -13.50
C GLY A 23 -1.88 2.16 -12.78
N LYS A 24 -2.68 1.80 -11.78
CA LYS A 24 -3.44 2.78 -10.99
C LYS A 24 -2.51 3.64 -10.13
N SER A 25 -2.89 4.91 -9.95
CA SER A 25 -2.13 5.80 -9.08
C SER A 25 -2.33 5.42 -7.61
N LYS A 26 -1.30 5.67 -6.78
CA LYS A 26 -1.37 5.45 -5.32
C LYS A 26 -2.50 6.23 -4.65
N THR A 27 -2.89 7.37 -5.22
CA THR A 27 -3.99 8.21 -4.75
C THR A 27 -5.34 7.58 -5.07
N ASP A 28 -5.52 7.04 -6.27
CA ASP A 28 -6.78 6.36 -6.65
C ASP A 28 -6.98 5.10 -5.82
N ILE A 29 -5.91 4.35 -5.58
CA ILE A 29 -5.92 3.15 -4.72
C ILE A 29 -6.33 3.52 -3.28
N ALA A 30 -5.80 4.64 -2.76
CA ALA A 30 -6.16 5.15 -1.45
C ALA A 30 -7.66 5.46 -1.36
N HIS A 31 -8.22 6.13 -2.36
CA HIS A 31 -9.66 6.42 -2.42
C HIS A 31 -10.50 5.14 -2.54
N GLN A 32 -10.08 4.19 -3.39
CA GLN A 32 -10.82 2.95 -3.64
C GLN A 32 -10.88 2.03 -2.40
N ILE A 33 -9.80 1.95 -1.62
CA ILE A 33 -9.72 1.08 -0.43
C ILE A 33 -10.16 1.86 0.84
N GLY A 34 -10.44 3.17 0.74
CA GLY A 34 -10.81 4.00 1.88
C GLY A 34 -9.66 4.20 2.87
N ARG A 35 -8.42 4.23 2.38
CA ARG A 35 -7.21 4.38 3.18
C ARG A 35 -6.51 5.69 2.89
N HIS A 36 -5.73 6.17 3.85
CA HIS A 36 -4.95 7.38 3.62
C HIS A 36 -3.81 7.12 2.64
N ARG A 37 -3.57 8.06 1.71
CA ARG A 37 -2.49 7.97 0.71
C ARG A 37 -1.13 7.64 1.33
N SER A 38 -0.78 8.23 2.47
CA SER A 38 0.51 7.96 3.14
C SER A 38 0.63 6.52 3.63
N THR A 39 -0.49 5.85 3.93
CA THR A 39 -0.48 4.43 4.29
C THR A 39 -0.13 3.57 3.08
N ILE A 40 -0.70 3.87 1.91
CA ILE A 40 -0.36 3.21 0.65
C ILE A 40 1.10 3.44 0.28
N PHE A 41 1.58 4.69 0.35
CA PHE A 41 2.99 5.01 0.06
C PHE A 41 3.97 4.26 0.98
N ARG A 42 3.69 4.20 2.29
CA ARG A 42 4.54 3.45 3.23
C ARG A 42 4.50 1.95 2.96
N GLU A 43 3.33 1.40 2.63
CA GLU A 43 3.18 0.00 2.28
C GLU A 43 4.03 -0.36 1.05
N VAL A 44 3.88 0.40 -0.03
CA VAL A 44 4.66 0.21 -1.26
C VAL A 44 6.15 0.30 -0.98
N ARG A 45 6.59 1.27 -0.17
CA ARG A 45 8.01 1.42 0.20
C ARG A 45 8.53 0.24 1.03
N ARG A 46 7.71 -0.36 1.90
CA ARG A 46 8.10 -1.55 2.67
C ARG A 46 8.31 -2.75 1.76
N ASN A 47 7.45 -2.92 0.77
CA ASN A 47 7.57 -4.05 -0.16
C ASN A 47 8.64 -3.87 -1.22
N SER A 48 9.00 -2.62 -1.57
CA SER A 48 10.12 -2.35 -2.49
C SER A 48 11.50 -2.61 -1.88
N PHE A 49 11.63 -2.69 -0.55
CA PHE A 49 12.90 -3.01 0.10
C PHE A 49 13.35 -4.45 -0.18
N TYR A 50 12.42 -5.37 -0.41
CA TYR A 50 12.71 -6.76 -0.77
C TYR A 50 13.05 -6.99 -2.25
N LEU A 51 12.95 -5.96 -3.09
CA LEU A 51 13.33 -6.03 -4.51
C LEU A 51 14.75 -5.48 -4.77
N ALA A 52 15.42 -4.95 -3.75
CA ALA A 52 16.75 -4.32 -3.88
C ALA A 52 17.91 -5.22 -3.42
N GLU A 53 17.64 -6.43 -2.91
CA GLU A 53 18.67 -7.38 -2.45
C GLU A 53 18.86 -8.60 -3.38
N ASP A 54 18.39 -8.52 -4.62
CA ASP A 54 18.58 -9.58 -5.62
C ASP A 54 19.16 -9.00 -6.94
N GLN A 55 20.27 -8.26 -6.82
CA GLN A 55 21.15 -7.89 -7.92
C GLN A 55 22.61 -8.23 -7.61
#